data_AF-A0ABD4BB20-F1
#
_entry.id   AF-A0ABD4BB20-F1
#
_cell.length_a   1.000
_cell.length_b   1.000
_cell.length_c   1.000
_cell.angle_alpha   90.00
_cell.angle_beta   90.00
_cell.angle_gamma   90.00
#
_symmetry.space_group_name_H-M   'P 1'
#
loop_
_entity.id
_entity.type
_entity.pdbx_description
1 polymer ?
#
loop_
_entity_poly.entity_id
_entity_poly.type
_entity_poly.pdbx_seq_one_letter_code
_entity_poly.pdbx_strand_id
1 'polypeptide(L)' 'MPFTQWAGTFADDQTLTAAMLDRLLHHAHIVQMTGESYRLKDKRKAGIKSSRAEPARKYEPEGGQN' A
#
# COMPACT_ATOMS: atom_id res chain seq x y z
N MET A 1 3.40 1.52 7.72
CA MET A 1 4.29 1.10 6.62
C MET A 1 5.64 1.76 6.85
N PRO A 2 6.70 0.99 7.16
CA PRO A 2 8.05 1.55 7.22
C PRO A 2 8.53 1.93 5.81
N PHE A 3 9.40 2.95 5.71
CA PHE A 3 9.93 3.45 4.43
C PHE A 3 10.68 2.41 3.61
N THR A 4 11.21 1.38 4.27
CA THR A 4 11.89 0.24 3.61
C THR A 4 11.00 -0.56 2.67
N GLN A 5 9.68 -0.47 2.82
CA GLN A 5 8.72 -1.17 1.96
C GLN A 5 8.35 -0.39 0.69
N TRP A 6 8.87 0.83 0.52
CA TRP A 6 8.53 1.69 -0.63
C TRP A 6 9.21 1.26 -1.92
N ALA A 7 10.28 0.45 -1.87
CA ALA A 7 10.95 -0.05 -3.06
C ALA A 7 9.97 -0.75 -4.02
N GLY A 8 9.03 -1.54 -3.51
CA GLY A 8 8.01 -2.19 -4.34
C GLY A 8 7.01 -1.25 -5.03
N THR A 9 6.99 0.02 -4.64
CA THR A 9 6.24 1.07 -5.36
C THR A 9 7.10 1.76 -6.41
N PHE A 10 8.41 1.84 -6.18
CA PHE A 10 9.38 2.52 -7.04
C PHE A 10 10.27 1.51 -7.79
N ALA A 11 9.63 0.74 -8.68
CA ALA A 11 10.30 -0.18 -9.60
C ALA A 11 11.21 -1.24 -8.94
N ASP A 12 10.92 -1.61 -7.69
CA ASP A 12 11.72 -2.54 -6.88
C ASP A 12 13.19 -2.12 -6.69
N ASP A 13 13.52 -0.84 -6.93
CA ASP A 13 14.88 -0.31 -6.80
C ASP A 13 15.06 0.40 -5.45
N GLN A 14 15.81 -0.25 -4.56
CA GLN A 14 16.10 0.27 -3.23
C GLN A 14 16.99 1.54 -3.25
N THR A 15 17.93 1.64 -4.20
CA THR A 15 18.88 2.77 -4.27
C THR A 15 18.16 4.02 -4.76
N LEU A 16 17.38 3.88 -5.83
CA LEU A 16 16.55 4.97 -6.34
C LEU A 16 15.55 5.45 -5.29
N THR A 17 14.85 4.51 -4.64
CA THR A 17 13.88 4.82 -3.58
C THR A 17 14.53 5.59 -2.44
N ALA A 18 15.70 5.17 -1.97
CA ALA A 18 16.43 5.86 -0.91
C ALA A 18 16.81 7.28 -1.31
N ALA A 19 17.33 7.50 -2.52
CA ALA A 19 17.69 8.82 -3.02
C ALA A 19 16.47 9.75 -3.23
N MET A 20 15.30 9.20 -3.55
CA MET A 20 14.06 9.96 -3.61
C MET A 20 13.55 10.33 -2.22
N LEU A 21 13.55 9.36 -1.29
CA LEU A 21 13.17 9.57 0.10
C LEU A 21 14.05 10.62 0.78
N ASP A 22 15.35 10.59 0.57
CA ASP A 22 16.28 11.60 1.10
C ASP A 22 15.83 13.03 0.72
N ARG A 23 15.56 13.26 -0.57
CA ARG A 23 15.09 14.57 -1.07
C ARG A 23 13.72 14.96 -0.52
N LEU A 24 12.78 14.02 -0.44
CA LEU A 24 11.42 14.27 0.06
C LEU A 24 11.40 14.55 1.57
N LEU A 25 12.24 13.85 2.32
CA LEU A 25 12.29 13.93 3.78
C LEU A 25 13.13 15.11 4.28
N HIS A 26 14.01 15.68 3.45
CA HIS A 26 14.90 16.79 3.83
C HIS A 26 14.17 18.02 4.41
N HIS A 27 12.95 18.30 3.95
CA HIS A 27 12.14 19.42 4.43
C HIS A 27 10.74 18.98 4.90
N ALA A 28 10.55 17.70 5.21
CA ALA A 28 9.26 17.19 5.65
C ALA A 28 9.20 16.99 7.16
N HIS A 29 8.01 17.23 7.73
CA HIS A 29 7.69 16.84 9.10
C HIS A 29 6.86 15.55 9.07
N ILE A 30 7.37 14.49 9.68
CA ILE A 30 6.70 13.20 9.73
C ILE A 30 5.73 13.17 10.92
N VAL A 31 4.44 13.06 10.64
CA VAL A 31 3.40 12.85 11.66
C VAL A 31 2.87 11.43 11.54
N GLN A 32 3.09 10.62 12.57
CA GLN A 32 2.52 9.28 12.66
C GLN A 32 1.04 9.39 13.02
N MET A 33 0.16 8.93 12.13
CA MET A 33 -1.28 8.93 12.37
C MET A 33 -1.75 7.52 12.70
N THR A 34 -2.55 7.40 13.75
CA THR A 34 -3.21 6.16 14.16
C THR A 34 -4.71 6.40 14.30
N GLY A 35 -5.50 5.34 14.19
CA GLY A 35 -6.95 5.38 14.32
C GLY A 35 -7.70 5.00 13.05
N GLU A 36 -9.01 4.88 13.19
CA GLU A 36 -9.86 4.39 12.12
C GLU A 36 -10.13 5.48 11.06
N SER A 37 -10.26 5.05 9.81
CA SER A 37 -10.64 5.94 8.71
C SER A 37 -11.90 6.71 9.04
N TYR A 38 -11.81 8.05 9.01
CA TYR A 38 -12.94 8.94 9.24
C TYR A 38 -14.12 8.61 8.31
N ARG A 39 -13.83 8.38 7.01
CA ARG A 39 -14.83 7.99 6.00
C ARG A 39 -15.51 6.66 6.32
N LEU A 40 -14.80 5.75 7.00
CA LEU A 40 -15.36 4.46 7.39
C LEU A 40 -16.26 4.59 8.62
N LYS A 41 -16.06 5.60 9.49
CA LYS A 41 -16.94 5.86 10.63
C LYS A 41 -18.38 6.13 10.18
N ASP A 42 -18.56 6.94 9.14
CA ASP A 42 -19.90 7.26 8.61
C ASP A 42 -20.54 6.04 7.93
N LYS A 43 -19.76 5.27 7.18
CA LYS A 43 -20.24 4.04 6.54
C LYS A 43 -20.67 2.98 7.57
N ARG A 44 -19.93 2.84 8.68
CA ARG A 44 -20.33 1.95 9.78
C ARG A 44 -21.56 2.45 10.53
N LYS A 45 -21.69 3.77 10.76
CA LYS A 45 -22.91 4.35 11.34
C LYS A 45 -24.13 4.12 10.43
N ALA A 46 -23.92 4.15 9.12
CA ALA A 46 -24.93 3.81 8.11
C ALA A 46 -25.13 2.28 7.92
N GLY A 47 -24.49 1.42 8.74
CA GLY A 47 -24.64 -0.03 8.67
C GLY A 47 -23.93 -0.71 7.48
N ILE A 48 -23.16 0.04 6.67
CA ILE A 48 -22.46 -0.49 5.50
C ILE A 48 -21.16 -1.16 5.96
N LYS A 49 -21.23 -2.48 6.16
CA LYS A 49 -20.03 -3.33 6.31
C LYS A 49 -19.48 -3.61 4.90
N SER A 50 -18.30 -3.08 4.60
CA SER A 50 -17.60 -3.38 3.35
C SER A 50 -17.19 -4.86 3.33
N SER A 51 -18.02 -5.71 2.73
CA SER A 51 -17.66 -7.09 2.39
C SER A 51 -16.83 -7.06 1.10
N ARG A 52 -15.50 -6.95 1.20
CA ARG A 52 -14.65 -7.35 0.09
C ARG A 52 -13.27 -7.76 0.58
N ALA A 53 -13.20 -8.99 1.07
CA ALA A 53 -12.01 -9.80 0.91
C ALA A 53 -12.28 -10.70 -0.31
N GLU A 54 -11.87 -10.27 -1.49
CA GLU A 54 -11.73 -11.18 -2.63
C GLU A 54 -10.35 -11.83 -2.47
N PRO A 55 -10.26 -13.15 -2.21
CA PRO A 55 -8.97 -13.83 -2.21
C PRO A 55 -8.41 -13.81 -3.63
N ALA A 56 -7.12 -13.49 -3.74
CA ALA A 56 -6.36 -13.41 -4.97
C ALA A 56 -6.67 -14.62 -5.88
N ARG A 57 -7.06 -14.34 -7.13
CA ARG A 57 -7.06 -15.37 -8.19
C ARG A 57 -5.62 -15.88 -8.33
N LYS A 58 -5.41 -17.10 -7.87
CA LYS A 58 -4.29 -17.97 -8.27
C LYS A 58 -4.17 -17.96 -9.80
N TYR A 59 -3.04 -17.46 -10.29
CA TYR A 59 -2.64 -17.62 -11.69
C TYR A 59 -1.81 -18.90 -11.77
N GLU A 60 -2.44 -19.97 -12.26
CA GLU A 60 -1.75 -21.18 -12.72
C GLU A 60 -1.56 -21.03 -14.24
N PRO A 61 -0.33 -20.95 -14.75
CA PRO A 61 -0.10 -21.13 -16.18
C PRO A 61 -0.23 -22.62 -16.51
N GLU A 62 -1.41 -23.03 -16.94
CA GLU A 62 -1.62 -24.27 -17.69
C GLU A 62 -0.77 -24.24 -18.98
N GLY A 63 -0.12 -25.36 -19.26
CA GLY A 63 0.97 -25.46 -20.22
C GLY A 63 0.62 -25.17 -21.68
N GLY A 64 1.66 -24.78 -22.41
CA GLY A 64 1.69 -24.76 -23.87
C GLY A 64 3.00 -25.39 -24.33
N GLN A 65 2.93 -26.66 -24.72
CA GLN A 65 3.96 -27.34 -25.50
C GLN A 65 4.19 -26.56 -26.81
N ASN A 66 5.45 -26.38 -27.20
CA ASN A 66 6.00 -26.63 -28.55
C ASN A 66 7.52 -26.40 -28.50
#